data_AF-A0A0B5EQQ6-F1
#
_entry.id   AF-A0A0B5EQQ6-F1
#
_cell.length_a   1.000
_cell.length_b   1.000
_cell.length_c   1.000
_cell.angle_alpha   90.00
_cell.angle_beta   90.00
_cell.angle_gamma   90.00
#
_symmetry.space_group_name_H-M   'P 1'
#
loop_
_entity.id
_entity.type
_entity.pdbx_description
1 polymer ?
#
loop_
_entity_poly.entity_id
_entity_poly.type
_entity_poly.pdbx_seq_one_letter_code
_entity_poly.pdbx_strand_id
1 'polypeptide(L)'
;MTAPHGTPSRRGRTNGEDPSVDEDFGAEEALALVRDDARRETRSGARQDARRDTRPDGPSHEEARRDDASGRAEAPRPAARREQPSRERAREQYPHDQAPYDQASRDQAASRDQAASRDQAAPRDQAQQAPPARETARTAAHPEVFDFDAVEDPAGTPTAAAPDPAPRNAMTPDPGPSNPPTPHPATPWHQARRIAERAVAGGRAPERVALAGAGGLVLAAPLAALTDLPPFDTSAMDGWAVAGPGPWQLRAGGALAGHAEPKGLEDGEAVAIATGARVPYGSTAVLRSEHGQVDARQRLHAVRESGQGQDIRPRGQECRSGDQLLPLGTVVTPAVLGLAAAAGYDGLLVVPRPRVEVLVLGDELLTSGLPREGLIRDALGPMLPSWLRSLGAEVTAVHRLGDDAEALRTALAESTAEVLVTTGGTAAGPLDHVHPTLRRLGARLLVDGVEVRPGHPMLLAQLPDGRHLVGLPGNPLAAVSGLLTLAEPLLRVLSGRIAARPGAVALREEVPGHPRDTRLVPAVLREGEAVPLHFSGPAMLRGIAGADVMVVVPPGGGRAGEELLTLDLPWSAFGDGECFT
;
A
#
# COMPACT_ATOMS: atom_id res chain seq x y z
N MET A 1 49.03 53.60 12.02
CA MET A 1 50.26 53.69 11.20
C MET A 1 50.21 52.65 10.09
N THR A 2 50.69 53.00 8.89
CA THR A 2 51.15 52.10 7.80
C THR A 2 50.28 50.93 7.32
N ALA A 3 49.78 51.06 6.08
CA ALA A 3 49.56 49.94 5.15
C ALA A 3 50.91 49.46 4.54
N PRO A 4 50.94 48.40 3.70
CA PRO A 4 50.85 48.60 2.23
C PRO A 4 50.14 47.45 1.45
N HIS A 5 49.23 47.76 0.52
CA HIS A 5 49.37 47.81 -0.96
C HIS A 5 49.01 46.55 -1.78
N GLY A 6 48.21 46.75 -2.84
CA GLY A 6 47.93 45.76 -3.89
C GLY A 6 46.76 46.14 -4.82
N THR A 7 47.02 46.88 -5.91
CA THR A 7 46.08 47.16 -7.04
C THR A 7 46.91 47.61 -8.25
N PRO A 8 46.58 47.27 -9.52
CA PRO A 8 45.54 47.91 -10.35
C PRO A 8 44.64 46.91 -11.13
N SER A 9 43.42 47.22 -11.63
CA SER A 9 43.05 47.99 -12.85
C SER A 9 43.62 47.40 -14.17
N ARG A 10 42.93 47.33 -15.34
CA ARG A 10 41.78 48.12 -15.85
C ARG A 10 41.21 47.57 -17.20
N ARG A 11 39.88 47.70 -17.44
CA ARG A 11 39.14 47.87 -18.75
C ARG A 11 39.35 46.92 -19.96
N GLY A 12 38.22 46.52 -20.59
CA GLY A 12 38.16 46.40 -22.07
C GLY A 12 36.94 45.69 -22.69
N ARG A 13 35.96 46.46 -23.22
CA ARG A 13 35.12 46.23 -24.44
C ARG A 13 34.35 44.89 -24.59
N THR A 14 33.01 44.89 -24.48
CA THR A 14 32.02 45.10 -25.58
C THR A 14 32.04 44.06 -26.71
N ASN A 15 31.09 43.13 -26.66
CA ASN A 15 30.17 42.67 -27.73
C ASN A 15 28.93 42.11 -26.96
N GLY A 16 27.68 42.27 -27.38
CA GLY A 16 27.19 42.79 -28.66
C GLY A 16 26.79 41.67 -29.61
N GLU A 17 25.98 40.72 -29.13
CA GLU A 17 25.38 39.66 -29.94
C GLU A 17 23.85 39.82 -29.90
N ASP A 18 23.27 40.12 -31.07
CA ASP A 18 21.83 40.10 -31.31
C ASP A 18 21.32 38.65 -31.30
N PRO A 19 20.29 38.30 -30.51
CA PRO A 19 19.54 37.06 -30.69
C PRO A 19 18.48 37.28 -31.78
N SER A 20 18.92 37.40 -33.04
CA SER A 20 18.03 37.64 -34.20
C SER A 20 18.22 36.63 -35.34
N VAL A 21 18.63 35.39 -35.02
CA VAL A 21 18.67 34.26 -35.97
C VAL A 21 18.37 32.95 -35.22
N ASP A 22 17.13 32.74 -34.77
CA ASP A 22 16.66 31.42 -34.26
C ASP A 22 15.14 31.17 -34.42
N GLU A 23 14.35 32.11 -34.95
CA GLU A 23 12.89 31.93 -35.10
C GLU A 23 12.49 31.02 -36.29
N ASP A 24 13.35 30.87 -37.30
CA ASP A 24 13.03 30.10 -38.54
C ASP A 24 13.19 28.58 -38.37
N PHE A 25 14.05 28.12 -37.46
CA PHE A 25 14.34 26.68 -37.31
C PHE A 25 13.15 25.90 -36.73
N GLY A 26 12.48 26.45 -35.72
CA GLY A 26 11.27 25.86 -35.13
C GLY A 26 10.06 25.87 -36.08
N ALA A 27 10.05 26.75 -37.10
CA ALA A 27 8.98 26.84 -38.08
C ALA A 27 8.96 25.64 -39.03
N GLU A 28 10.12 25.29 -39.61
CA GLU A 28 10.23 24.10 -40.45
C GLU A 28 10.03 22.82 -39.65
N GLU A 29 10.48 22.75 -38.41
CA GLU A 29 10.30 21.55 -37.55
C GLU A 29 8.83 21.34 -37.15
N ALA A 30 8.10 22.40 -36.74
CA ALA A 30 6.67 22.32 -36.49
C ALA A 30 5.86 21.91 -37.73
N LEU A 31 6.18 22.51 -38.89
CA LEU A 31 5.56 22.14 -40.16
C LEU A 31 5.97 20.74 -40.63
N ALA A 32 7.18 20.28 -40.32
CA ALA A 32 7.62 18.92 -40.62
C ALA A 32 6.88 17.89 -39.77
N LEU A 33 6.72 18.12 -38.46
CA LEU A 33 5.95 17.25 -37.57
C LEU A 33 4.50 17.08 -38.07
N VAL A 34 3.81 18.19 -38.34
CA VAL A 34 2.43 18.20 -38.89
C VAL A 34 2.35 17.53 -40.27
N ARG A 35 3.40 17.62 -41.11
CA ARG A 35 3.45 16.99 -42.44
C ARG A 35 3.83 15.51 -42.41
N ASP A 36 4.65 15.08 -41.46
CA ASP A 36 5.14 13.70 -41.38
C ASP A 36 4.10 12.76 -40.78
N ASP A 37 3.26 13.22 -39.85
CA ASP A 37 2.18 12.37 -39.30
C ASP A 37 1.09 12.10 -40.35
N ALA A 38 0.64 13.15 -41.06
CA ALA A 38 -0.23 13.02 -42.23
C ALA A 38 0.34 12.10 -43.34
N ARG A 39 1.69 11.99 -43.44
CA ARG A 39 2.38 11.07 -44.37
C ARG A 39 2.55 9.65 -43.82
N ARG A 40 2.52 9.45 -42.50
CA ARG A 40 2.56 8.12 -41.88
C ARG A 40 1.20 7.43 -41.98
N GLU A 41 0.10 8.14 -41.73
CA GLU A 41 -1.24 7.56 -41.81
C GLU A 41 -1.68 7.23 -43.24
N THR A 42 -1.38 8.09 -44.22
CA THR A 42 -1.64 7.79 -45.64
C THR A 42 -0.90 6.53 -46.13
N ARG A 43 0.27 6.21 -45.56
CA ARG A 43 0.97 4.93 -45.78
C ARG A 43 0.40 3.75 -44.98
N SER A 44 -0.30 4.02 -43.88
CA SER A 44 -1.00 3.01 -43.07
C SER A 44 -2.30 2.56 -43.73
N GLY A 45 -3.15 3.50 -44.16
CA GLY A 45 -4.40 3.22 -44.88
C GLY A 45 -4.15 2.45 -46.18
N ALA A 46 -3.18 2.89 -46.99
CA ALA A 46 -2.78 2.19 -48.22
C ALA A 46 -2.26 0.75 -47.98
N ARG A 47 -1.87 0.38 -46.75
CA ARG A 47 -1.47 -0.98 -46.38
C ARG A 47 -2.61 -1.85 -45.83
N GLN A 48 -3.74 -1.25 -45.43
CA GLN A 48 -4.92 -2.01 -44.99
C GLN A 48 -5.79 -2.43 -46.18
N ASP A 49 -5.99 -1.57 -47.17
CA ASP A 49 -6.78 -1.92 -48.38
C ASP A 49 -6.10 -2.97 -49.28
N ALA A 50 -4.77 -3.11 -49.19
CA ALA A 50 -4.01 -4.10 -49.95
C ALA A 50 -3.99 -5.52 -49.34
N ARG A 51 -4.73 -5.78 -48.25
CA ARG A 51 -4.74 -7.08 -47.54
C ARG A 51 -6.07 -7.83 -47.58
N ARG A 52 -6.89 -7.59 -48.60
CA ARG A 52 -8.22 -8.19 -48.72
C ARG A 52 -8.55 -8.83 -50.07
N ASP A 53 -7.60 -9.55 -50.69
CA ASP A 53 -8.00 -10.67 -51.57
C ASP A 53 -6.93 -11.76 -51.81
N THR A 54 -7.41 -12.93 -52.21
CA THR A 54 -6.69 -14.09 -52.82
C THR A 54 -5.69 -14.93 -51.99
N ARG A 55 -6.08 -16.20 -51.76
CA ARG A 55 -5.30 -17.43 -52.01
C ARG A 55 -5.62 -17.90 -53.46
N PRO A 56 -4.93 -18.86 -54.13
CA PRO A 56 -4.12 -19.96 -53.59
C PRO A 56 -2.83 -20.36 -54.37
N ASP A 57 -2.26 -21.51 -53.97
CA ASP A 57 -1.42 -22.47 -54.72
C ASP A 57 0.01 -22.14 -55.22
N GLY A 58 0.89 -23.14 -55.10
CA GLY A 58 2.13 -23.33 -55.88
C GLY A 58 2.01 -24.63 -56.71
N PRO A 59 3.10 -25.33 -57.13
CA PRO A 59 4.54 -25.12 -56.90
C PRO A 59 5.41 -25.20 -58.20
N SER A 60 6.75 -25.05 -58.12
CA SER A 60 7.78 -25.89 -58.78
C SER A 60 9.22 -25.30 -58.78
N HIS A 61 10.21 -26.21 -58.61
CA HIS A 61 11.60 -26.35 -59.15
C HIS A 61 12.29 -25.17 -59.93
N GLU A 62 13.63 -25.02 -60.02
CA GLU A 62 14.76 -26.00 -59.94
C GLU A 62 16.15 -25.30 -59.77
N GLU A 63 17.13 -26.00 -59.17
CA GLU A 63 18.62 -25.96 -59.42
C GLU A 63 19.46 -24.64 -59.43
N ALA A 64 20.78 -24.61 -59.18
CA ALA A 64 21.82 -25.64 -58.95
C ALA A 64 23.13 -25.10 -58.31
N ARG A 65 23.86 -25.96 -57.56
CA ARG A 65 25.36 -26.04 -57.40
C ARG A 65 26.06 -24.84 -56.72
N ARG A 66 27.13 -24.92 -55.89
CA ARG A 66 28.13 -25.95 -55.46
C ARG A 66 28.98 -25.33 -54.30
N ASP A 67 29.87 -25.99 -53.53
CA ASP A 67 30.27 -27.41 -53.34
C ASP A 67 30.88 -27.63 -51.92
N ASP A 68 31.05 -28.91 -51.53
CA ASP A 68 32.05 -29.58 -50.66
C ASP A 68 32.54 -29.04 -49.27
N ALA A 69 32.35 -29.84 -48.21
CA ALA A 69 33.43 -30.46 -47.38
C ALA A 69 32.94 -31.12 -46.05
N SER A 70 32.76 -32.46 -46.06
CA SER A 70 32.93 -33.46 -44.96
C SER A 70 32.48 -33.20 -43.49
N GLY A 71 31.67 -34.10 -42.89
CA GLY A 71 31.31 -33.96 -41.45
C GLY A 71 30.64 -35.08 -40.60
N ARG A 72 30.41 -36.32 -41.09
CA ARG A 72 29.96 -37.52 -40.32
C ARG A 72 28.58 -37.55 -39.59
N ALA A 73 27.96 -38.73 -39.68
CA ALA A 73 27.01 -39.40 -38.76
C ALA A 73 25.49 -39.10 -38.85
N GLU A 74 24.81 -40.08 -39.45
CA GLU A 74 23.39 -40.51 -39.33
C GLU A 74 22.85 -40.48 -37.88
N ALA A 75 21.55 -40.52 -37.55
CA ALA A 75 20.21 -40.41 -38.14
C ALA A 75 19.25 -40.86 -37.00
N PRO A 76 17.96 -40.45 -36.93
CA PRO A 76 16.93 -41.43 -37.33
C PRO A 76 15.56 -40.83 -37.77
N ARG A 77 14.88 -41.49 -38.72
CA ARG A 77 13.43 -41.44 -39.05
C ARG A 77 13.10 -42.71 -39.89
N PRO A 78 11.82 -43.10 -40.16
CA PRO A 78 10.54 -42.40 -39.88
C PRO A 78 9.37 -43.29 -39.34
N ALA A 79 8.22 -42.62 -39.11
CA ALA A 79 6.83 -43.14 -39.24
C ALA A 79 6.32 -44.13 -38.16
N ALA A 80 5.01 -44.28 -37.90
CA ALA A 80 3.82 -43.64 -38.49
C ALA A 80 2.58 -43.66 -37.56
N ARG A 81 1.57 -42.87 -37.95
CA ARG A 81 0.11 -43.03 -37.73
C ARG A 81 -0.51 -42.84 -36.33
N ARG A 82 -1.57 -42.02 -36.35
CA ARG A 82 -2.62 -41.90 -35.33
C ARG A 82 -3.57 -43.10 -35.43
N GLU A 83 -4.05 -43.60 -34.30
CA GLU A 83 -5.41 -44.11 -34.14
C GLU A 83 -5.99 -43.58 -32.83
N GLN A 84 -7.28 -43.21 -32.84
CA GLN A 84 -8.07 -42.97 -31.63
C GLN A 84 -9.06 -44.13 -31.49
N PRO A 85 -9.27 -44.63 -30.26
CA PRO A 85 -10.56 -45.15 -29.87
C PRO A 85 -11.20 -44.31 -28.75
N SER A 86 -12.52 -44.34 -28.73
CA SER A 86 -13.38 -43.56 -27.84
C SER A 86 -13.71 -44.28 -26.53
N ARG A 87 -13.89 -43.50 -25.45
CA ARG A 87 -14.72 -43.77 -24.25
C ARG A 87 -14.50 -45.11 -23.52
N GLU A 88 -13.99 -45.03 -22.29
CA GLU A 88 -14.68 -45.69 -21.17
C GLU A 88 -14.47 -45.00 -19.82
N ARG A 89 -15.27 -45.37 -18.82
CA ARG A 89 -15.31 -44.77 -17.48
C ARG A 89 -14.30 -45.46 -16.56
N ALA A 90 -13.56 -44.69 -15.78
CA ALA A 90 -12.98 -45.15 -14.52
C ALA A 90 -13.24 -44.10 -13.44
N ARG A 91 -14.03 -44.49 -12.43
CA ARG A 91 -14.02 -43.81 -11.12
C ARG A 91 -12.89 -44.46 -10.34
N GLU A 92 -11.85 -43.70 -10.00
CA GLU A 92 -10.90 -44.15 -8.98
C GLU A 92 -11.10 -43.34 -7.70
N GLN A 93 -11.64 -44.04 -6.70
CA GLN A 93 -11.79 -43.53 -5.34
C GLN A 93 -10.44 -43.63 -4.66
N TYR A 94 -9.88 -42.50 -4.24
CA TYR A 94 -8.83 -42.49 -3.21
C TYR A 94 -9.48 -42.31 -1.82
N PRO A 95 -9.00 -43.02 -0.79
CA PRO A 95 -9.70 -43.10 0.49
C PRO A 95 -9.62 -41.79 1.29
N HIS A 96 -10.73 -41.45 1.94
CA HIS A 96 -10.75 -40.43 2.99
C HIS A 96 -10.06 -40.98 4.25
N ASP A 97 -8.90 -40.43 4.60
CA ASP A 97 -8.40 -40.46 5.99
C ASP A 97 -8.73 -39.11 6.67
N GLN A 98 -9.91 -39.05 7.28
CA GLN A 98 -10.22 -38.05 8.30
C GLN A 98 -10.00 -38.68 9.68
N ALA A 99 -8.86 -38.40 10.29
CA ALA A 99 -8.60 -38.69 11.70
C ALA A 99 -8.65 -37.39 12.51
N PRO A 100 -9.55 -37.26 13.51
CA PRO A 100 -9.63 -36.07 14.35
C PRO A 100 -8.53 -36.07 15.42
N TYR A 101 -7.69 -35.03 15.43
CA TYR A 101 -6.78 -34.75 16.55
C TYR A 101 -7.55 -34.07 17.68
N ASP A 102 -8.08 -34.85 18.62
CA ASP A 102 -8.72 -34.31 19.84
C ASP A 102 -8.52 -35.26 21.04
N GLN A 103 -7.29 -35.30 21.56
CA GLN A 103 -6.91 -36.19 22.67
C GLN A 103 -5.82 -35.58 23.57
N ALA A 104 -6.08 -34.38 24.11
CA ALA A 104 -5.23 -33.76 25.14
C ALA A 104 -6.03 -32.84 26.10
N SER A 105 -7.20 -33.29 26.60
CA SER A 105 -8.02 -32.54 27.59
C SER A 105 -9.02 -33.39 28.39
N ARG A 106 -8.77 -34.70 28.61
CA ARG A 106 -9.75 -35.59 29.30
C ARG A 106 -9.36 -36.14 30.68
N ASP A 107 -8.14 -35.87 31.17
CA ASP A 107 -7.70 -36.34 32.49
C ASP A 107 -7.71 -35.24 33.56
N GLN A 108 -8.87 -34.62 33.81
CA GLN A 108 -9.10 -33.81 35.03
C GLN A 108 -10.57 -33.45 35.36
N ALA A 109 -11.56 -34.28 35.01
CA ALA A 109 -12.97 -34.01 35.33
C ALA A 109 -13.84 -35.27 35.57
N ALA A 110 -13.34 -36.24 36.35
CA ALA A 110 -14.08 -37.46 36.67
C ALA A 110 -13.91 -37.94 38.13
N SER A 111 -14.12 -37.04 39.10
CA SER A 111 -14.39 -37.43 40.50
C SER A 111 -15.08 -36.30 41.27
N ARG A 112 -16.41 -36.25 41.16
CA ARG A 112 -17.38 -35.72 42.15
C ARG A 112 -18.78 -35.85 41.58
N ASP A 113 -19.34 -37.03 41.80
CA ASP A 113 -20.69 -37.35 41.40
C ASP A 113 -21.69 -36.93 42.50
N GLN A 114 -22.92 -36.62 42.09
CA GLN A 114 -24.16 -36.61 42.89
C GLN A 114 -24.26 -35.72 44.15
N ALA A 115 -25.05 -34.64 44.05
CA ALA A 115 -26.17 -34.38 44.98
C ALA A 115 -27.23 -33.40 44.40
N ALA A 116 -28.48 -33.64 44.77
CA ALA A 116 -29.65 -32.74 44.72
C ALA A 116 -30.18 -32.24 43.35
N SER A 117 -31.33 -32.81 42.97
CA SER A 117 -32.33 -32.24 42.04
C SER A 117 -33.51 -31.70 42.85
N ARG A 118 -34.07 -30.53 42.50
CA ARG A 118 -35.53 -30.22 42.34
C ARG A 118 -35.89 -28.73 42.44
N ASP A 119 -37.13 -28.46 41.98
CA ASP A 119 -37.97 -27.25 42.02
C ASP A 119 -37.55 -26.10 41.08
N GLN A 120 -38.25 -25.84 39.96
CA GLN A 120 -39.67 -25.44 39.76
C GLN A 120 -40.04 -24.06 40.32
N ALA A 121 -40.10 -23.05 39.45
CA ALA A 121 -41.29 -22.21 39.18
C ALA A 121 -40.91 -20.85 38.52
N ALA A 122 -41.69 -20.46 37.51
CA ALA A 122 -41.84 -19.09 37.01
C ALA A 122 -43.33 -18.68 37.26
N PRO A 123 -43.88 -17.52 36.81
CA PRO A 123 -43.33 -16.44 35.98
C PRO A 123 -43.77 -15.00 36.41
N ARG A 124 -43.66 -14.02 35.48
CA ARG A 124 -44.31 -12.67 35.45
C ARG A 124 -43.68 -11.58 36.33
N ASP A 125 -43.76 -10.28 36.00
CA ASP A 125 -44.15 -9.57 34.75
C ASP A 125 -43.58 -8.14 34.80
N GLN A 126 -43.74 -7.42 33.67
CA GLN A 126 -43.87 -5.96 33.52
C GLN A 126 -42.74 -5.20 32.80
N ALA A 127 -43.18 -4.41 31.82
CA ALA A 127 -42.42 -3.43 31.08
C ALA A 127 -42.91 -2.01 31.43
N GLN A 128 -42.01 -1.02 31.38
CA GLN A 128 -42.28 0.41 31.22
C GLN A 128 -40.98 1.03 30.68
N GLN A 129 -40.93 1.39 29.40
CA GLN A 129 -41.36 2.68 28.82
C GLN A 129 -40.47 3.87 29.22
N ALA A 130 -39.81 4.44 28.22
CA ALA A 130 -39.07 5.69 28.28
C ALA A 130 -39.95 6.88 27.84
N PRO A 131 -39.51 8.13 28.11
CA PRO A 131 -39.81 9.27 27.26
C PRO A 131 -38.53 10.01 26.77
N PRO A 132 -38.62 10.88 25.74
CA PRO A 132 -37.47 11.15 24.86
C PRO A 132 -36.97 12.62 24.79
N ALA A 133 -35.83 12.76 24.09
CA ALA A 133 -35.40 13.87 23.24
C ALA A 133 -35.00 15.24 23.84
N ARG A 134 -33.82 15.73 23.40
CA ARG A 134 -33.70 17.02 22.68
C ARG A 134 -32.37 17.16 21.93
N GLU A 135 -32.45 17.65 20.69
CA GLU A 135 -31.32 18.16 19.92
C GLU A 135 -30.91 19.55 20.41
N THR A 136 -29.63 19.91 20.21
CA THR A 136 -29.25 21.23 19.66
C THR A 136 -27.88 21.13 18.98
N ALA A 137 -27.79 21.58 17.74
CA ALA A 137 -26.52 21.85 17.05
C ALA A 137 -26.10 23.32 17.21
N ARG A 138 -24.78 23.58 17.14
CA ARG A 138 -24.09 24.82 16.65
C ARG A 138 -22.57 24.58 16.72
N THR A 139 -21.86 24.54 15.59
CA THR A 139 -21.30 25.67 14.79
C THR A 139 -19.88 26.04 15.25
N ALA A 140 -18.98 26.19 14.29
CA ALA A 140 -17.52 26.29 14.47
C ALA A 140 -17.01 27.70 14.83
N ALA A 141 -15.83 27.76 15.45
CA ALA A 141 -14.79 28.78 15.21
C ALA A 141 -13.43 28.36 15.82
N HIS A 142 -12.37 28.51 15.03
CA HIS A 142 -10.96 28.67 15.42
C HIS A 142 -10.49 30.02 14.81
N PRO A 143 -9.31 30.57 15.14
CA PRO A 143 -8.41 30.30 16.28
C PRO A 143 -8.08 31.59 17.07
N GLU A 144 -7.39 31.47 18.20
CA GLU A 144 -6.55 32.57 18.71
C GLU A 144 -5.14 32.08 19.09
N VAL A 145 -4.20 33.02 19.00
CA VAL A 145 -2.76 32.87 19.14
C VAL A 145 -2.38 32.97 20.62
N PHE A 146 -1.48 32.09 21.08
CA PHE A 146 -0.75 32.32 22.33
C PHE A 146 0.74 32.10 22.12
N ASP A 147 1.47 33.18 22.35
CA ASP A 147 2.91 33.25 22.60
C ASP A 147 3.07 33.88 23.99
N PHE A 148 3.92 33.33 24.85
CA PHE A 148 4.71 34.08 25.83
C PHE A 148 5.66 33.14 26.58
N ASP A 149 6.92 33.56 26.60
CA ASP A 149 8.03 32.97 27.36
C ASP A 149 8.07 33.48 28.82
N ALA A 150 8.99 32.89 29.60
CA ALA A 150 9.62 33.43 30.84
C ALA A 150 9.09 33.05 32.26
N VAL A 151 9.76 32.03 32.85
CA VAL A 151 10.73 32.14 33.99
C VAL A 151 10.28 32.63 35.40
N GLU A 152 10.85 31.92 36.40
CA GLU A 152 11.15 32.26 37.81
C GLU A 152 10.23 31.83 38.98
N ASP A 153 10.84 31.00 39.84
CA ASP A 153 10.53 30.63 41.24
C ASP A 153 11.39 31.54 42.15
N PRO A 154 11.06 31.88 43.43
CA PRO A 154 11.32 30.92 44.53
C PRO A 154 10.47 31.01 45.83
N ALA A 155 10.29 29.85 46.47
CA ALA A 155 10.45 29.55 47.92
C ALA A 155 9.67 30.32 49.04
N GLY A 156 9.10 29.55 49.99
CA GLY A 156 8.69 30.06 51.31
C GLY A 156 8.03 29.01 52.24
N THR A 157 8.76 28.53 53.27
CA THR A 157 8.29 27.55 54.28
C THR A 157 8.08 28.21 55.66
N PRO A 158 7.12 27.75 56.48
CA PRO A 158 7.46 27.36 57.87
C PRO A 158 6.73 26.07 58.34
N THR A 159 7.42 25.07 58.95
CA THR A 159 7.73 24.92 60.39
C THR A 159 6.50 24.59 61.27
N ALA A 160 6.40 23.61 62.18
CA ALA A 160 7.03 22.33 62.58
C ALA A 160 6.64 22.07 64.07
N ALA A 161 6.33 20.85 64.51
CA ALA A 161 6.33 20.42 65.93
C ALA A 161 6.27 18.87 66.08
N ALA A 162 6.87 18.32 67.15
CA ALA A 162 7.14 16.88 67.42
C ALA A 162 6.44 16.42 68.75
N PRO A 163 6.74 15.30 69.47
CA PRO A 163 7.76 14.22 69.31
C PRO A 163 7.38 12.74 69.70
N ASP A 164 8.41 11.87 69.72
CA ASP A 164 8.65 10.45 70.14
C ASP A 164 7.94 9.86 71.41
N PRO A 165 8.02 8.53 71.77
CA PRO A 165 9.11 7.55 71.51
C PRO A 165 8.78 6.07 71.12
N ALA A 166 9.82 5.30 70.80
CA ALA A 166 9.84 3.89 70.33
C ALA A 166 9.61 2.78 71.40
N PRO A 167 9.47 1.50 70.98
CA PRO A 167 10.59 0.55 71.15
C PRO A 167 10.84 -0.41 69.95
N ARG A 168 11.84 -1.30 70.09
CA ARG A 168 12.46 -2.11 69.01
C ARG A 168 11.90 -3.56 68.88
N ASN A 169 12.19 -4.15 67.71
CA ASN A 169 12.23 -5.58 67.36
C ASN A 169 10.91 -6.35 67.18
N ALA A 170 10.60 -6.67 65.92
CA ALA A 170 10.12 -8.00 65.51
C ALA A 170 10.61 -8.28 64.07
N MET A 171 11.16 -9.47 63.83
CA MET A 171 11.67 -9.89 62.53
C MET A 171 10.52 -10.56 61.76
N THR A 172 10.04 -9.94 60.69
CA THR A 172 8.98 -10.51 59.84
C THR A 172 9.55 -11.60 58.92
N PRO A 173 8.86 -12.76 58.78
CA PRO A 173 9.33 -13.84 57.92
C PRO A 173 9.16 -13.49 56.44
N ASP A 174 10.06 -14.08 55.64
CA ASP A 174 10.09 -14.02 54.18
C ASP A 174 8.74 -14.45 53.56
N PRO A 175 8.13 -13.68 52.64
CA PRO A 175 6.91 -14.11 51.96
C PRO A 175 7.22 -15.29 51.03
N GLY A 176 6.78 -16.48 51.43
CA GLY A 176 6.85 -17.70 50.62
C GLY A 176 6.21 -17.52 49.23
N PRO A 177 6.55 -18.40 48.27
CA PRO A 177 6.33 -18.17 46.85
C PRO A 177 4.88 -17.79 46.54
N SER A 178 4.70 -16.60 45.98
CA SER A 178 3.43 -16.12 45.48
C SER A 178 2.83 -17.11 44.48
N ASN A 179 1.54 -17.41 44.62
CA ASN A 179 0.79 -18.20 43.65
C ASN A 179 1.07 -17.69 42.21
N PRO A 180 1.14 -18.60 41.21
CA PRO A 180 1.24 -18.17 39.83
C PRO A 180 0.06 -17.24 39.49
N PRO A 181 0.29 -16.15 38.73
CA PRO A 181 -0.79 -15.27 38.33
C PRO A 181 -1.85 -16.08 37.56
N THR A 182 -3.12 -15.87 37.92
CA THR A 182 -4.25 -16.44 37.19
C THR A 182 -4.14 -16.02 35.72
N PRO A 183 -4.24 -16.95 34.75
CA PRO A 183 -4.12 -16.60 33.34
C PRO A 183 -5.18 -15.55 32.99
N HIS A 184 -4.75 -14.45 32.37
CA HIS A 184 -5.69 -13.46 31.86
C HIS A 184 -6.58 -14.12 30.80
N PRO A 185 -7.91 -13.88 30.81
CA PRO A 185 -8.77 -14.41 29.78
C PRO A 185 -8.38 -13.79 28.43
N ALA A 186 -8.24 -14.64 27.41
CA ALA A 186 -7.82 -14.23 26.07
C ALA A 186 -8.76 -13.18 25.49
N THR A 187 -8.21 -12.26 24.70
CA THR A 187 -8.97 -11.11 24.19
C THR A 187 -9.81 -11.51 22.97
N PRO A 188 -11.10 -11.14 22.88
CA PRO A 188 -11.89 -11.36 21.66
C PRO A 188 -11.24 -10.70 20.43
N TRP A 189 -11.25 -11.38 19.29
CA TRP A 189 -10.46 -10.97 18.11
C TRP A 189 -10.67 -9.51 17.66
N HIS A 190 -11.92 -9.07 17.53
CA HIS A 190 -12.25 -7.66 17.18
C HIS A 190 -11.82 -6.67 18.26
N GLN A 191 -11.75 -7.09 19.54
CA GLN A 191 -11.25 -6.25 20.63
C GLN A 191 -9.73 -6.13 20.57
N ALA A 192 -9.00 -7.22 20.28
CA ALA A 192 -7.55 -7.20 20.10
C ALA A 192 -7.12 -6.21 19.00
N ARG A 193 -7.78 -6.24 17.83
CA ARG A 193 -7.54 -5.26 16.74
C ARG A 193 -7.76 -3.81 17.19
N ARG A 194 -8.86 -3.53 17.92
CA ARG A 194 -9.16 -2.18 18.43
C ARG A 194 -8.20 -1.71 19.53
N ILE A 195 -7.65 -2.63 20.33
CA ILE A 195 -6.61 -2.31 21.32
C ILE A 195 -5.30 -1.95 20.59
N ALA A 196 -4.91 -2.74 19.59
CA ALA A 196 -3.71 -2.46 18.79
C ALA A 196 -3.78 -1.11 18.05
N GLU A 197 -4.92 -0.80 17.43
CA GLU A 197 -5.19 0.51 16.80
C GLU A 197 -5.08 1.67 17.81
N ARG A 198 -5.53 1.48 19.05
CA ARG A 198 -5.54 2.50 20.10
C ARG A 198 -4.29 2.52 20.98
N ALA A 199 -3.32 1.64 20.73
CA ALA A 199 -2.09 1.54 21.53
C ALA A 199 -1.14 2.73 21.30
N VAL A 200 -1.36 3.48 20.22
CA VAL A 200 -0.55 4.61 19.76
C VAL A 200 -1.21 5.91 20.19
N ALA A 201 -0.51 6.73 20.98
CA ALA A 201 -1.03 8.00 21.52
C ALA A 201 -0.73 9.23 20.63
N GLY A 202 -0.04 9.06 19.51
CA GLY A 202 0.25 10.12 18.54
C GLY A 202 0.96 9.56 17.30
N GLY A 203 0.69 10.13 16.13
CA GLY A 203 1.43 9.79 14.90
C GLY A 203 2.82 10.41 14.89
N ARG A 204 3.71 9.91 14.04
CA ARG A 204 5.03 10.52 13.83
C ARG A 204 4.88 11.95 13.32
N ALA A 205 5.77 12.85 13.76
CA ALA A 205 5.84 14.21 13.24
C ALA A 205 6.03 14.18 11.72
N PRO A 206 5.20 14.89 10.94
CA PRO A 206 5.34 14.94 9.49
C PRO A 206 6.69 15.53 9.06
N GLU A 207 7.26 14.97 7.99
CA GLU A 207 8.49 15.47 7.38
C GLU A 207 8.25 15.86 5.91
N ARG A 208 9.08 16.77 5.38
CA ARG A 208 9.03 17.13 3.96
C ARG A 208 10.09 16.34 3.20
N VAL A 209 9.66 15.52 2.24
CA VAL A 209 10.54 14.74 1.37
C VAL A 209 10.43 15.21 -0.08
N ALA A 210 11.50 15.07 -0.86
CA ALA A 210 11.44 15.26 -2.31
C ALA A 210 10.50 14.22 -2.96
N LEU A 211 9.86 14.54 -4.07
CA LEU A 211 8.90 13.64 -4.75
C LEU A 211 9.45 12.21 -4.96
N ALA A 212 10.69 12.08 -5.39
CA ALA A 212 11.35 10.79 -5.63
C ALA A 212 11.44 9.90 -4.37
N GLY A 213 11.41 10.48 -3.17
CA GLY A 213 11.40 9.79 -1.88
C GLY A 213 10.01 9.57 -1.28
N ALA A 214 8.94 10.16 -1.85
CA ALA A 214 7.61 10.12 -1.26
C ALA A 214 6.84 8.79 -1.52
N GLY A 215 7.31 7.95 -2.43
CA GLY A 215 6.62 6.73 -2.85
C GLY A 215 6.26 5.76 -1.71
N GLY A 216 4.97 5.44 -1.59
CA GLY A 216 4.42 4.53 -0.57
C GLY A 216 4.35 5.10 0.85
N LEU A 217 4.72 6.38 1.05
CA LEU A 217 4.43 7.14 2.26
C LEU A 217 2.98 7.65 2.23
N VAL A 218 2.57 8.37 3.27
CA VAL A 218 1.21 8.91 3.40
C VAL A 218 1.25 10.42 3.47
N LEU A 219 0.37 11.10 2.74
CA LEU A 219 0.21 12.56 2.81
C LEU A 219 -0.20 13.00 4.23
N ALA A 220 0.60 13.87 4.84
CA ALA A 220 0.31 14.42 6.18
C ALA A 220 -0.54 15.71 6.13
N ALA A 221 -0.80 16.24 4.95
CA ALA A 221 -1.71 17.35 4.68
C ALA A 221 -2.42 17.10 3.34
N PRO A 222 -3.58 17.71 3.06
CA PRO A 222 -4.22 17.61 1.76
C PRO A 222 -3.30 18.10 0.63
N LEU A 223 -3.34 17.43 -0.51
CA LEU A 223 -2.69 17.89 -1.73
C LEU A 223 -3.60 18.94 -2.38
N ALA A 224 -3.09 20.15 -2.61
CA ALA A 224 -3.82 21.23 -3.27
C ALA A 224 -3.11 21.62 -4.57
N ALA A 225 -3.86 21.99 -5.60
CA ALA A 225 -3.27 22.47 -6.84
C ALA A 225 -2.50 23.79 -6.61
N LEU A 226 -1.18 23.83 -6.86
CA LEU A 226 -0.43 25.09 -6.78
C LEU A 226 -0.61 25.90 -8.08
N THR A 227 -0.81 25.22 -9.20
CA THR A 227 -1.16 25.76 -10.52
C THR A 227 -2.48 25.17 -11.03
N ASP A 228 -3.19 25.91 -11.87
CA ASP A 228 -4.22 25.36 -12.75
C ASP A 228 -3.66 24.22 -13.62
N LEU A 229 -4.49 23.22 -13.92
CA LEU A 229 -4.17 22.12 -14.85
C LEU A 229 -5.18 22.07 -16.02
N PRO A 230 -4.75 22.24 -17.28
CA PRO A 230 -3.44 22.77 -17.69
C PRO A 230 -3.25 24.24 -17.24
N PRO A 231 -2.00 24.73 -17.10
CA PRO A 231 -1.70 26.10 -16.64
C PRO A 231 -2.07 27.20 -17.64
N PHE A 232 -2.39 26.84 -18.87
CA PHE A 232 -2.82 27.71 -19.97
C PHE A 232 -3.60 26.88 -21.00
N ASP A 233 -4.30 27.55 -21.93
CA ASP A 233 -5.01 26.88 -23.02
C ASP A 233 -4.00 26.13 -23.90
N THR A 234 -4.23 24.83 -24.12
CA THR A 234 -3.31 23.95 -24.85
C THR A 234 -4.00 23.23 -26.01
N SER A 235 -3.25 22.96 -27.08
CA SER A 235 -3.76 22.16 -28.19
C SER A 235 -3.96 20.70 -27.78
N ALA A 236 -5.13 20.13 -28.08
CA ALA A 236 -5.40 18.71 -27.90
C ALA A 236 -4.81 17.82 -29.00
N MET A 237 -4.47 18.40 -30.17
CA MET A 237 -4.11 17.72 -31.41
C MET A 237 -2.99 18.47 -32.18
N ASP A 238 -2.35 17.81 -33.13
CA ASP A 238 -1.45 18.45 -34.09
C ASP A 238 -2.25 19.05 -35.27
N GLY A 239 -1.84 20.22 -35.75
CA GLY A 239 -2.50 20.90 -36.86
C GLY A 239 -2.22 22.39 -36.91
N TRP A 240 -3.29 23.20 -36.90
CA TRP A 240 -3.21 24.66 -36.93
C TRP A 240 -4.16 25.29 -35.91
N ALA A 241 -3.64 26.21 -35.10
CA ALA A 241 -4.49 27.14 -34.37
C ALA A 241 -5.04 28.15 -35.36
N VAL A 242 -6.36 28.37 -35.36
CA VAL A 242 -7.07 29.24 -36.31
C VAL A 242 -7.88 30.28 -35.55
N ALA A 243 -7.96 31.49 -36.10
CA ALA A 243 -8.77 32.58 -35.57
C ALA A 243 -9.84 33.02 -36.59
N GLY A 244 -11.11 32.97 -36.19
CA GLY A 244 -12.22 33.41 -37.03
C GLY A 244 -12.66 32.39 -38.09
N PRO A 245 -13.52 32.80 -39.04
CA PRO A 245 -13.92 31.97 -40.18
C PRO A 245 -12.83 31.90 -41.25
N GLY A 246 -12.68 30.72 -41.87
CA GLY A 246 -11.70 30.50 -42.94
C GLY A 246 -12.16 30.98 -44.32
N PRO A 247 -11.28 30.91 -45.35
CA PRO A 247 -9.93 30.35 -45.30
C PRO A 247 -8.93 31.30 -44.66
N TRP A 248 -8.02 30.76 -43.86
CA TRP A 248 -7.08 31.54 -43.05
C TRP A 248 -5.75 31.77 -43.77
N GLN A 249 -5.10 32.90 -43.55
CA GLN A 249 -3.72 33.14 -43.95
C GLN A 249 -2.78 32.40 -42.98
N LEU A 250 -2.02 31.43 -43.48
CA LEU A 250 -1.00 30.75 -42.68
C LEU A 250 0.18 31.70 -42.47
N ARG A 251 0.54 31.92 -41.20
CA ARG A 251 1.73 32.66 -40.79
C ARG A 251 2.96 31.75 -40.79
N ALA A 252 4.13 32.35 -41.01
CA ALA A 252 5.42 31.72 -40.73
C ALA A 252 5.60 31.54 -39.20
N GLY A 253 6.40 30.55 -38.81
CA GLY A 253 6.50 30.11 -37.41
C GLY A 253 5.52 28.99 -37.06
N GLY A 254 5.72 28.40 -35.88
CA GLY A 254 4.85 27.37 -35.30
C GLY A 254 4.79 27.51 -33.78
N ALA A 255 3.64 27.18 -33.19
CA ALA A 255 3.48 27.06 -31.75
C ALA A 255 3.85 25.63 -31.30
N LEU A 256 5.03 25.50 -30.70
CA LEU A 256 5.57 24.23 -30.18
C LEU A 256 5.39 24.13 -28.67
N ALA A 257 5.33 22.89 -28.15
CA ALA A 257 5.31 22.65 -26.72
C ALA A 257 6.61 23.14 -26.06
N GLY A 258 6.52 23.61 -24.81
CA GLY A 258 7.67 24.10 -24.04
C GLY A 258 8.27 25.45 -24.47
N HIS A 259 7.74 26.10 -25.51
CA HIS A 259 8.21 27.39 -26.00
C HIS A 259 7.51 28.57 -25.30
N ALA A 260 8.06 29.78 -25.49
CA ALA A 260 7.48 31.03 -25.00
C ALA A 260 6.08 31.30 -25.60
N GLU A 261 5.35 32.25 -25.01
CA GLU A 261 4.00 32.60 -25.45
C GLU A 261 3.98 33.04 -26.93
N PRO A 262 3.26 32.33 -27.82
CA PRO A 262 3.24 32.66 -29.24
C PRO A 262 2.45 33.95 -29.46
N LYS A 263 2.94 34.80 -30.38
CA LYS A 263 2.22 36.02 -30.80
C LYS A 263 0.80 35.65 -31.26
N GLY A 264 -0.21 36.26 -30.63
CA GLY A 264 -1.63 36.05 -30.92
C GLY A 264 -2.00 36.20 -32.40
N LEU A 265 -3.14 35.61 -32.76
CA LEU A 265 -3.72 35.59 -34.09
C LEU A 265 -4.78 36.68 -34.26
N GLU A 266 -4.79 37.31 -35.43
CA GLU A 266 -5.89 38.17 -35.88
C GLU A 266 -6.96 37.37 -36.64
N ASP A 267 -8.16 37.93 -36.80
CA ASP A 267 -9.28 37.26 -37.49
C ASP A 267 -8.91 36.93 -38.95
N GLY A 268 -9.05 35.66 -39.34
CA GLY A 268 -8.59 35.17 -40.63
C GLY A 268 -7.12 34.73 -40.67
N GLU A 269 -6.41 34.66 -39.54
CA GLU A 269 -5.05 34.08 -39.45
C GLU A 269 -5.04 32.63 -38.92
N ALA A 270 -3.98 31.91 -39.27
CA ALA A 270 -3.65 30.60 -38.72
C ALA A 270 -2.14 30.44 -38.49
N VAL A 271 -1.75 29.59 -37.54
CA VAL A 271 -0.37 29.17 -37.31
C VAL A 271 -0.31 27.67 -37.04
N ALA A 272 0.75 26.98 -37.48
CA ALA A 272 0.95 25.58 -37.14
C ALA A 272 1.05 25.41 -35.62
N ILE A 273 0.45 24.35 -35.06
CA ILE A 273 0.47 24.07 -33.63
C ILE A 273 0.65 22.57 -33.37
N ALA A 274 1.48 22.25 -32.38
CA ALA A 274 1.67 20.90 -31.88
C ALA A 274 0.82 20.62 -30.63
N THR A 275 0.52 19.35 -30.38
CA THR A 275 -0.19 18.85 -29.19
C THR A 275 0.53 19.30 -27.92
N GLY A 276 -0.22 19.83 -26.96
CA GLY A 276 0.32 20.38 -25.70
C GLY A 276 0.99 21.75 -25.81
N ALA A 277 1.14 22.32 -27.02
CA ALA A 277 1.59 23.70 -27.16
C ALA A 277 0.55 24.70 -26.65
N ARG A 278 1.01 25.86 -26.16
CA ARG A 278 0.14 26.98 -25.79
C ARG A 278 -0.62 27.46 -27.03
N VAL A 279 -1.93 27.56 -26.93
CA VAL A 279 -2.78 28.14 -27.98
C VAL A 279 -2.55 29.67 -28.02
N PRO A 280 -2.28 30.28 -29.19
CA PRO A 280 -2.16 31.72 -29.31
C PRO A 280 -3.43 32.46 -28.89
N TYR A 281 -3.28 33.60 -28.23
CA TYR A 281 -4.40 34.50 -27.95
C TYR A 281 -5.14 34.87 -29.25
N GLY A 282 -6.48 34.89 -29.21
CA GLY A 282 -7.33 35.15 -30.38
C GLY A 282 -7.72 33.90 -31.19
N SER A 283 -7.09 32.74 -30.94
CA SER A 283 -7.51 31.49 -31.59
C SER A 283 -8.94 31.10 -31.19
N THR A 284 -9.75 30.74 -32.18
CA THR A 284 -11.13 30.27 -31.99
C THR A 284 -11.24 28.75 -31.94
N ALA A 285 -10.29 28.02 -32.53
CA ALA A 285 -10.24 26.56 -32.56
C ALA A 285 -8.83 26.05 -32.92
N VAL A 286 -8.61 24.74 -32.80
CA VAL A 286 -7.54 24.02 -33.49
C VAL A 286 -8.14 23.19 -34.63
N LEU A 287 -7.71 23.47 -35.86
CA LEU A 287 -7.99 22.64 -37.03
C LEU A 287 -6.91 21.56 -37.13
N ARG A 288 -7.30 20.29 -36.99
CA ARG A 288 -6.37 19.15 -37.03
C ARG A 288 -5.67 19.01 -38.39
N SER A 289 -4.46 18.45 -38.38
CA SER A 289 -3.61 18.26 -39.57
C SER A 289 -4.33 17.60 -40.76
N GLU A 290 -5.15 16.59 -40.47
CA GLU A 290 -5.91 15.79 -41.42
C GLU A 290 -7.18 16.48 -41.96
N HIS A 291 -7.57 17.60 -41.33
CA HIS A 291 -8.75 18.38 -41.69
C HIS A 291 -8.42 19.72 -42.39
N GLY A 292 -7.14 20.03 -42.62
CA GLY A 292 -6.69 21.24 -43.29
C GLY A 292 -5.91 20.98 -44.59
N GLN A 293 -6.09 21.86 -45.57
CA GLN A 293 -5.27 21.88 -46.80
C GLN A 293 -4.73 23.29 -47.04
N VAL A 294 -3.40 23.39 -47.22
CA VAL A 294 -2.74 24.66 -47.51
C VAL A 294 -2.58 24.83 -49.02
N ASP A 295 -3.08 25.94 -49.57
CA ASP A 295 -2.96 26.25 -51.00
C ASP A 295 -1.60 26.87 -51.36
N ALA A 296 -1.34 27.02 -52.67
CA ALA A 296 -0.09 27.60 -53.19
C ALA A 296 0.17 29.07 -52.77
N ARG A 297 -0.79 29.74 -52.12
CA ARG A 297 -0.68 31.11 -51.58
C ARG A 297 -0.53 31.10 -50.05
N GLN A 298 -0.22 29.95 -49.45
CA GLN A 298 -0.14 29.76 -47.99
C GLN A 298 -1.47 30.09 -47.28
N ARG A 299 -2.63 29.79 -47.90
CA ARG A 299 -3.92 29.87 -47.21
C ARG A 299 -4.41 28.49 -46.82
N LEU A 300 -4.83 28.35 -45.57
CA LEU A 300 -5.38 27.14 -44.98
C LEU A 300 -6.89 27.09 -45.24
N HIS A 301 -7.33 25.99 -45.86
CA HIS A 301 -8.74 25.68 -46.12
C HIS A 301 -9.15 24.49 -45.26
N ALA A 302 -10.31 24.61 -44.59
CA ALA A 302 -10.88 23.51 -43.84
C ALA A 302 -11.58 22.51 -44.80
N VAL A 303 -11.23 21.23 -44.68
CA VAL A 303 -11.87 20.11 -45.39
C VAL A 303 -13.14 19.64 -44.66
N ARG A 304 -13.25 19.98 -43.37
CA ARG A 304 -14.42 19.77 -42.51
C ARG A 304 -14.61 21.01 -41.63
N GLU A 305 -15.85 21.33 -41.29
CA GLU A 305 -16.14 22.45 -40.37
C GLU A 305 -15.45 22.24 -39.01
N SER A 306 -14.96 23.34 -38.43
CA SER A 306 -14.33 23.39 -37.12
C SER A 306 -15.18 24.26 -36.19
N GLY A 307 -15.59 23.71 -35.04
CA GLY A 307 -16.39 24.43 -34.05
C GLY A 307 -15.56 25.34 -33.14
N GLN A 308 -16.17 26.38 -32.57
CA GLN A 308 -15.48 27.19 -31.56
C GLN A 308 -15.08 26.34 -30.34
N GLY A 309 -13.87 26.56 -29.84
CA GLY A 309 -13.25 25.79 -28.75
C GLY A 309 -12.83 24.37 -29.14
N GLN A 310 -13.03 23.94 -30.39
CA GLN A 310 -12.70 22.58 -30.81
C GLN A 310 -11.19 22.32 -30.67
N ASP A 311 -10.86 21.15 -30.11
CA ASP A 311 -9.51 20.65 -29.91
C ASP A 311 -8.59 21.61 -29.10
N ILE A 312 -9.18 22.54 -28.34
CA ILE A 312 -8.53 23.36 -27.32
C ILE A 312 -8.87 22.76 -25.94
N ARG A 313 -7.85 22.48 -25.12
CA ARG A 313 -8.00 22.16 -23.69
C ARG A 313 -7.86 23.46 -22.91
N PRO A 314 -8.94 24.03 -22.35
CA PRO A 314 -8.87 25.31 -21.67
C PRO A 314 -8.02 25.21 -20.40
N ARG A 315 -7.38 26.32 -20.03
CA ARG A 315 -6.68 26.49 -18.76
C ARG A 315 -7.58 26.05 -17.61
N GLY A 316 -7.05 25.22 -16.72
CA GLY A 316 -7.76 24.76 -15.52
C GLY A 316 -8.99 23.91 -15.81
N GLN A 317 -8.94 23.07 -16.85
CA GLN A 317 -9.97 22.08 -17.20
C GLN A 317 -10.05 20.95 -16.18
N GLU A 318 -8.93 20.55 -15.59
CA GLU A 318 -8.83 19.48 -14.58
C GLU A 318 -8.94 20.07 -13.15
N CYS A 319 -8.22 21.16 -12.87
CA CYS A 319 -8.32 21.89 -11.59
C CYS A 319 -7.82 23.34 -11.70
N ARG A 320 -8.16 24.17 -10.71
CA ARG A 320 -7.66 25.53 -10.50
C ARG A 320 -6.69 25.56 -9.32
N SER A 321 -5.75 26.52 -9.33
CA SER A 321 -4.93 26.85 -8.16
C SER A 321 -5.79 27.01 -6.89
N GLY A 322 -5.46 26.24 -5.86
CA GLY A 322 -6.17 26.20 -4.58
C GLY A 322 -7.16 25.03 -4.41
N ASP A 323 -7.55 24.35 -5.50
CA ASP A 323 -8.44 23.18 -5.41
C ASP A 323 -7.78 22.02 -4.64
N GLN A 324 -8.52 21.37 -3.75
CA GLN A 324 -8.04 20.18 -3.05
C GLN A 324 -8.12 18.97 -3.98
N LEU A 325 -6.95 18.47 -4.40
CA LEU A 325 -6.80 17.32 -5.29
C LEU A 325 -6.96 16.00 -4.54
N LEU A 326 -6.34 15.88 -3.36
CA LEU A 326 -6.38 14.67 -2.53
C LEU A 326 -6.45 15.04 -1.05
N PRO A 327 -7.16 14.27 -0.21
CA PRO A 327 -7.21 14.49 1.23
C PRO A 327 -5.87 14.12 1.91
N LEU A 328 -5.71 14.54 3.17
CA LEU A 328 -4.69 13.96 4.04
C LEU A 328 -4.96 12.45 4.26
N GLY A 329 -3.93 11.68 4.58
CA GLY A 329 -4.05 10.24 4.79
C GLY A 329 -4.03 9.39 3.51
N THR A 330 -4.02 10.01 2.33
CA THR A 330 -3.83 9.30 1.05
C THR A 330 -2.42 8.73 0.93
N VAL A 331 -2.31 7.47 0.53
CA VAL A 331 -1.03 6.81 0.21
C VAL A 331 -0.49 7.38 -1.11
N VAL A 332 0.79 7.75 -1.13
CA VAL A 332 1.47 8.31 -2.30
C VAL A 332 1.83 7.18 -3.28
N THR A 333 0.90 6.88 -4.20
CA THR A 333 1.09 5.95 -5.31
C THR A 333 1.83 6.61 -6.49
N PRO A 334 2.27 5.86 -7.53
CA PRO A 334 2.86 6.45 -8.73
C PRO A 334 1.96 7.49 -9.43
N ALA A 335 0.64 7.29 -9.40
CA ALA A 335 -0.32 8.25 -9.95
C ALA A 335 -0.37 9.54 -9.10
N VAL A 336 -0.35 9.41 -7.76
CA VAL A 336 -0.29 10.56 -6.83
C VAL A 336 1.00 11.36 -7.02
N LEU A 337 2.14 10.69 -7.27
CA LEU A 337 3.40 11.36 -7.60
C LEU A 337 3.30 12.18 -8.90
N GLY A 338 2.70 11.61 -9.95
CA GLY A 338 2.47 12.31 -11.21
C GLY A 338 1.55 13.52 -11.06
N LEU A 339 0.44 13.37 -10.33
CA LEU A 339 -0.49 14.46 -10.04
C LEU A 339 0.15 15.57 -9.20
N ALA A 340 0.93 15.22 -8.17
CA ALA A 340 1.67 16.19 -7.36
C ALA A 340 2.73 16.95 -8.17
N ALA A 341 3.45 16.27 -9.06
CA ALA A 341 4.41 16.91 -9.97
C ALA A 341 3.72 17.87 -10.94
N ALA A 342 2.62 17.45 -11.57
CA ALA A 342 1.81 18.30 -12.45
C ALA A 342 1.29 19.54 -11.70
N ALA A 343 0.76 19.34 -10.49
CA ALA A 343 0.26 20.39 -9.60
C ALA A 343 1.36 21.35 -9.08
N GLY A 344 2.64 21.11 -9.38
CA GLY A 344 3.75 22.03 -9.12
C GLY A 344 4.59 21.75 -7.86
N TYR A 345 4.50 20.55 -7.26
CA TYR A 345 5.30 20.21 -6.07
C TYR A 345 6.66 19.61 -6.43
N ASP A 346 7.74 20.12 -5.82
CA ASP A 346 9.05 19.43 -5.78
C ASP A 346 9.14 18.38 -4.65
N GLY A 347 8.30 18.54 -3.62
CA GLY A 347 8.32 17.69 -2.43
C GLY A 347 7.06 17.80 -1.56
N LEU A 348 6.72 16.69 -0.92
CA LEU A 348 5.47 16.47 -0.20
C LEU A 348 5.70 16.44 1.31
N LEU A 349 4.72 16.92 2.07
CA LEU A 349 4.67 16.74 3.52
C LEU A 349 4.00 15.40 3.82
N VAL A 350 4.74 14.48 4.43
CA VAL A 350 4.37 13.07 4.57
C VAL A 350 4.58 12.55 6.00
N VAL A 351 3.86 11.50 6.36
CA VAL A 351 4.13 10.73 7.58
C VAL A 351 5.29 9.76 7.30
N PRO A 352 6.40 9.83 8.07
CA PRO A 352 7.52 8.90 7.89
C PRO A 352 7.13 7.46 8.26
N ARG A 353 7.85 6.47 7.71
CA ARG A 353 7.59 5.05 8.03
C ARG A 353 8.02 4.72 9.46
N PRO A 354 7.19 4.05 10.27
CA PRO A 354 7.62 3.55 11.58
C PRO A 354 8.76 2.55 11.44
N ARG A 355 9.73 2.64 12.33
CA ARG A 355 10.90 1.75 12.38
C ARG A 355 10.58 0.47 13.12
N VAL A 356 10.95 -0.66 12.50
CA VAL A 356 10.62 -2.00 12.99
C VAL A 356 11.84 -2.91 12.99
N GLU A 357 12.06 -3.61 14.10
CA GLU A 357 13.05 -4.68 14.22
C GLU A 357 12.37 -6.03 14.44
N VAL A 358 12.87 -7.06 13.77
CA VAL A 358 12.35 -8.42 13.88
C VAL A 358 13.32 -9.28 14.67
N LEU A 359 12.83 -9.95 15.72
CA LEU A 359 13.58 -10.86 16.57
C LEU A 359 13.04 -12.28 16.37
N VAL A 360 13.78 -13.08 15.60
CA VAL A 360 13.45 -14.48 15.34
C VAL A 360 14.04 -15.34 16.46
N LEU A 361 13.20 -15.97 17.28
CA LEU A 361 13.58 -16.79 18.43
C LEU A 361 13.46 -18.28 18.11
N GLY A 362 14.42 -19.09 18.57
CA GLY A 362 14.35 -20.55 18.59
C GLY A 362 15.69 -21.21 18.25
N ASP A 363 16.18 -22.05 19.15
CA ASP A 363 17.42 -22.83 18.95
C ASP A 363 17.30 -23.87 17.82
N GLU A 364 16.08 -24.24 17.44
CA GLU A 364 15.81 -25.22 16.39
C GLU A 364 15.95 -24.68 14.95
N LEU A 365 16.20 -23.37 14.79
CA LEU A 365 16.03 -22.67 13.52
C LEU A 365 17.30 -22.63 12.65
N LEU A 366 17.27 -23.41 11.56
CA LEU A 366 18.25 -23.33 10.47
C LEU A 366 18.03 -22.07 9.63
N THR A 367 19.13 -21.37 9.32
CA THR A 367 19.14 -20.22 8.40
C THR A 367 19.32 -20.62 6.93
N SER A 368 19.89 -21.81 6.68
CA SER A 368 20.23 -22.34 5.35
C SER A 368 20.06 -23.87 5.29
N GLY A 369 20.06 -24.44 4.08
CA GLY A 369 19.89 -25.89 3.89
C GLY A 369 18.47 -26.43 4.11
N LEU A 370 18.38 -27.76 4.22
CA LEU A 370 17.17 -28.53 4.49
C LEU A 370 17.00 -28.80 6.01
N PRO A 371 15.77 -28.95 6.52
CA PRO A 371 15.51 -29.47 7.86
C PRO A 371 16.22 -30.82 8.11
N ARG A 372 16.76 -31.01 9.31
CA ARG A 372 17.51 -32.22 9.71
C ARG A 372 17.62 -32.30 11.23
N GLU A 373 17.69 -33.51 11.78
CA GLU A 373 18.15 -33.75 13.17
C GLU A 373 17.36 -32.97 14.24
N GLY A 374 16.05 -32.77 14.02
CA GLY A 374 15.18 -31.99 14.91
C GLY A 374 15.15 -30.48 14.62
N LEU A 375 16.08 -29.98 13.79
CA LEU A 375 16.15 -28.59 13.37
C LEU A 375 15.26 -28.34 12.13
N ILE A 376 14.51 -27.25 12.15
CA ILE A 376 13.60 -26.83 11.06
C ILE A 376 14.13 -25.57 10.37
N ARG A 377 13.66 -25.30 9.14
CA ARG A 377 14.08 -24.12 8.41
C ARG A 377 13.28 -22.90 8.84
N ASP A 378 13.96 -21.81 9.18
CA ASP A 378 13.29 -20.53 9.40
C ASP A 378 12.56 -20.06 8.14
N ALA A 379 11.23 -19.93 8.27
CA ALA A 379 10.34 -19.38 7.26
C ALA A 379 9.83 -17.97 7.60
N LEU A 380 10.00 -17.50 8.85
CA LEU A 380 9.48 -16.22 9.32
C LEU A 380 10.46 -15.06 9.09
N GLY A 381 11.74 -15.26 9.40
CA GLY A 381 12.80 -14.28 9.14
C GLY A 381 12.89 -13.78 7.69
N PRO A 382 12.73 -14.63 6.64
CA PRO A 382 12.65 -14.14 5.26
C PRO A 382 11.27 -13.55 4.89
N MET A 383 10.18 -13.94 5.57
CA MET A 383 8.82 -13.54 5.21
C MET A 383 8.42 -12.18 5.80
N LEU A 384 8.64 -11.98 7.10
CA LEU A 384 8.15 -10.82 7.86
C LEU A 384 8.68 -9.47 7.34
N PRO A 385 9.96 -9.31 6.92
CA PRO A 385 10.45 -8.01 6.48
C PRO A 385 9.71 -7.45 5.25
N SER A 386 9.26 -8.32 4.33
CA SER A 386 8.50 -7.89 3.15
C SER A 386 7.07 -7.50 3.53
N TRP A 387 6.42 -8.30 4.38
CA TRP A 387 5.09 -8.00 4.92
C TRP A 387 5.04 -6.65 5.66
N LEU A 388 5.96 -6.44 6.59
CA LEU A 388 6.03 -5.21 7.40
C LEU A 388 6.26 -3.97 6.52
N ARG A 389 7.13 -4.06 5.50
CA ARG A 389 7.34 -2.96 4.54
C ARG A 389 6.07 -2.61 3.77
N SER A 390 5.30 -3.60 3.30
CA SER A 390 4.04 -3.34 2.60
C SER A 390 2.95 -2.76 3.52
N LEU A 391 2.97 -3.11 4.81
CA LEU A 391 2.17 -2.45 5.85
C LEU A 391 2.62 -1.01 6.16
N GLY A 392 3.69 -0.51 5.54
CA GLY A 392 4.14 0.87 5.65
C GLY A 392 5.36 1.09 6.56
N ALA A 393 6.00 0.04 7.07
CA ALA A 393 7.15 0.15 7.96
C ALA A 393 8.52 0.26 7.23
N GLU A 394 9.51 0.78 7.95
CA GLU A 394 10.94 0.63 7.66
C GLU A 394 11.48 -0.52 8.54
N VAL A 395 11.88 -1.64 7.94
CA VAL A 395 12.48 -2.75 8.68
C VAL A 395 13.99 -2.53 8.75
N THR A 396 14.50 -2.11 9.91
CA THR A 396 15.89 -1.70 10.13
C THR A 396 16.83 -2.89 10.35
N ALA A 397 16.37 -3.93 11.06
CA ALA A 397 17.15 -5.15 11.28
C ALA A 397 16.28 -6.41 11.48
N VAL A 398 16.91 -7.57 11.26
CA VAL A 398 16.38 -8.90 11.58
C VAL A 398 17.43 -9.64 12.39
N HIS A 399 17.19 -9.77 13.68
CA HIS A 399 18.06 -10.50 14.61
C HIS A 399 17.58 -11.95 14.74
N ARG A 400 18.52 -12.84 14.99
CA ARG A 400 18.28 -14.26 15.25
C ARG A 400 18.85 -14.56 16.61
N LEU A 401 18.00 -14.96 17.54
CA LEU A 401 18.35 -15.22 18.92
C LEU A 401 17.99 -16.67 19.22
N GLY A 402 18.86 -17.35 19.97
CA GLY A 402 18.49 -18.61 20.60
C GLY A 402 17.51 -18.41 21.74
N ASP A 403 17.23 -19.49 22.47
CA ASP A 403 16.34 -19.51 23.63
C ASP A 403 17.02 -18.94 24.90
N ASP A 404 17.58 -17.73 24.77
CA ASP A 404 18.27 -16.96 25.80
C ASP A 404 17.48 -15.69 26.16
N ALA A 405 16.90 -15.69 27.37
CA ALA A 405 16.13 -14.58 27.91
C ALA A 405 16.96 -13.31 28.19
N GLU A 406 18.28 -13.41 28.40
CA GLU A 406 19.15 -12.26 28.62
C GLU A 406 19.61 -11.65 27.30
N ALA A 407 19.87 -12.48 26.27
CA ALA A 407 20.04 -12.01 24.90
C ALA A 407 18.78 -11.28 24.39
N LEU A 408 17.59 -11.87 24.61
CA LEU A 408 16.32 -11.22 24.28
C LEU A 408 16.15 -9.90 25.05
N ARG A 409 16.37 -9.87 26.36
CA ARG A 409 16.30 -8.62 27.15
C ARG A 409 17.22 -7.54 26.60
N THR A 410 18.45 -7.91 26.23
CA THR A 410 19.45 -6.98 25.71
C THR A 410 19.02 -6.42 24.35
N ALA A 411 18.57 -7.27 23.43
CA ALA A 411 18.02 -6.83 22.13
C ALA A 411 16.81 -5.89 22.28
N LEU A 412 15.88 -6.17 23.19
CA LEU A 412 14.74 -5.28 23.46
C LEU A 412 15.18 -3.92 24.05
N ALA A 413 16.15 -3.93 24.97
CA ALA A 413 16.62 -2.74 25.67
C ALA A 413 17.45 -1.81 24.77
N GLU A 414 18.31 -2.37 23.92
CA GLU A 414 19.24 -1.61 23.05
C GLU A 414 18.62 -1.15 21.72
N SER A 415 17.50 -1.75 21.31
CA SER A 415 16.79 -1.38 20.08
C SER A 415 16.36 0.08 20.06
N THR A 416 16.43 0.70 18.88
CA THR A 416 15.92 2.05 18.60
C THR A 416 14.66 2.07 17.73
N ALA A 417 14.10 0.89 17.42
CA ALA A 417 12.86 0.76 16.66
C ALA A 417 11.64 1.15 17.50
N GLU A 418 10.61 1.72 16.86
CA GLU A 418 9.35 2.10 17.52
C GLU A 418 8.50 0.86 17.83
N VAL A 419 8.57 -0.15 16.97
CA VAL A 419 7.91 -1.44 17.15
C VAL A 419 8.93 -2.57 17.03
N LEU A 420 8.94 -3.48 18.00
CA LEU A 420 9.65 -4.75 17.90
C LEU A 420 8.67 -5.87 17.58
N VAL A 421 9.08 -6.81 16.73
CA VAL A 421 8.29 -7.98 16.37
C VAL A 421 9.07 -9.23 16.75
N THR A 422 8.61 -9.98 17.76
CA THR A 422 9.21 -11.29 18.09
C THR A 422 8.47 -12.41 17.37
N THR A 423 9.16 -13.53 17.10
CA THR A 423 8.52 -14.76 16.63
C THR A 423 8.90 -15.93 17.52
N GLY A 424 7.92 -16.72 17.97
CA GLY A 424 8.17 -17.79 18.93
C GLY A 424 8.25 -17.26 20.37
N GLY A 425 8.38 -18.18 21.32
CA GLY A 425 8.49 -17.86 22.75
C GLY A 425 7.30 -17.10 23.37
N THR A 426 6.12 -17.08 22.73
CA THR A 426 4.91 -16.38 23.21
C THR A 426 3.83 -17.30 23.79
N ALA A 427 3.98 -18.62 23.72
CA ALA A 427 3.03 -19.56 24.31
C ALA A 427 3.49 -19.97 25.71
N ALA A 428 2.57 -20.02 26.68
CA ALA A 428 2.87 -20.46 28.04
C ALA A 428 3.50 -21.86 28.04
N GLY A 429 4.76 -21.95 28.45
CA GLY A 429 5.56 -23.17 28.39
C GLY A 429 7.02 -22.93 28.77
N PRO A 430 7.88 -23.96 28.70
CA PRO A 430 9.30 -23.84 29.09
C PRO A 430 10.12 -22.93 28.16
N LEU A 431 9.63 -22.69 26.93
CA LEU A 431 10.26 -21.80 25.93
C LEU A 431 9.66 -20.38 25.95
N ASP A 432 8.85 -20.03 26.96
CA ASP A 432 8.31 -18.67 27.12
C ASP A 432 9.38 -17.71 27.66
N HIS A 433 10.21 -17.19 26.75
CA HIS A 433 11.20 -16.17 27.06
C HIS A 433 10.62 -14.75 26.97
N VAL A 434 9.48 -14.56 26.30
CA VAL A 434 8.91 -13.22 26.05
C VAL A 434 8.23 -12.66 27.31
N HIS A 435 7.32 -13.38 27.97
CA HIS A 435 6.60 -12.84 29.13
C HIS A 435 7.51 -12.54 30.34
N PRO A 436 8.50 -13.38 30.71
CA PRO A 436 9.43 -13.06 31.79
C PRO A 436 10.28 -11.83 31.47
N THR A 437 10.70 -11.68 30.21
CA THR A 437 11.52 -10.55 29.76
C THR A 437 10.72 -9.25 29.77
N LEU A 438 9.49 -9.25 29.25
CA LEU A 438 8.57 -8.11 29.32
C LEU A 438 8.32 -7.67 30.77
N ARG A 439 8.09 -8.63 31.68
CA ARG A 439 7.94 -8.36 33.12
C ARG A 439 9.19 -7.72 33.73
N ARG A 440 10.40 -8.21 33.40
CA ARG A 440 11.69 -7.62 33.84
C ARG A 440 11.91 -6.20 33.32
N LEU A 441 11.43 -5.90 32.12
CA LEU A 441 11.52 -4.57 31.50
C LEU A 441 10.40 -3.60 31.96
N GLY A 442 9.50 -4.02 32.87
CA GLY A 442 8.37 -3.20 33.32
C GLY A 442 7.33 -2.93 32.23
N ALA A 443 7.29 -3.75 31.19
CA ALA A 443 6.38 -3.58 30.06
C ALA A 443 4.92 -3.86 30.46
N ARG A 444 3.99 -3.07 29.92
CA ARG A 444 2.55 -3.25 30.10
C ARG A 444 2.00 -4.12 28.97
N LEU A 445 1.47 -5.30 29.32
CA LEU A 445 0.69 -6.12 28.39
C LEU A 445 -0.63 -5.39 28.05
N LEU A 446 -0.90 -5.20 26.76
CA LEU A 446 -2.13 -4.61 26.23
C LEU A 446 -3.07 -5.70 25.69
N VAL A 447 -2.49 -6.74 25.09
CA VAL A 447 -3.16 -7.98 24.68
C VAL A 447 -2.25 -9.13 25.09
N ASP A 448 -2.81 -10.11 25.80
CA ASP A 448 -2.15 -11.33 26.24
C ASP A 448 -3.05 -12.51 25.85
N GLY A 449 -2.78 -13.08 24.67
CA GLY A 449 -3.63 -14.07 24.04
C GLY A 449 -4.88 -13.50 23.36
N VAL A 450 -5.31 -14.15 22.28
CA VAL A 450 -6.49 -13.77 21.47
C VAL A 450 -7.37 -14.99 21.17
N GLU A 451 -8.69 -14.81 21.15
CA GLU A 451 -9.70 -15.83 20.80
C GLU A 451 -9.74 -16.08 19.27
N VAL A 452 -8.62 -16.53 18.70
CA VAL A 452 -8.44 -16.71 17.26
C VAL A 452 -7.65 -17.97 16.88
N ARG A 453 -8.04 -18.62 15.78
CA ARG A 453 -7.37 -19.79 15.21
C ARG A 453 -7.03 -19.59 13.72
N PRO A 454 -5.76 -19.83 13.30
CA PRO A 454 -4.59 -19.95 14.16
C PRO A 454 -4.22 -18.59 14.80
N GLY A 455 -3.28 -18.58 15.75
CA GLY A 455 -2.75 -17.32 16.30
C GLY A 455 -2.88 -17.12 17.82
N HIS A 456 -3.69 -17.92 18.53
CA HIS A 456 -4.05 -17.72 19.94
C HIS A 456 -2.99 -17.09 20.88
N PRO A 457 -1.74 -17.59 21.01
CA PRO A 457 -0.74 -17.04 21.94
C PRO A 457 -0.02 -15.79 21.39
N MET A 458 -0.67 -14.97 20.58
CA MET A 458 -0.15 -13.66 20.17
C MET A 458 -0.30 -12.64 21.29
N LEU A 459 0.61 -11.68 21.38
CA LEU A 459 0.56 -10.63 22.40
C LEU A 459 0.93 -9.25 21.82
N LEU A 460 0.48 -8.21 22.50
CA LEU A 460 0.89 -6.82 22.28
C LEU A 460 1.27 -6.23 23.63
N ALA A 461 2.48 -5.67 23.72
CA ALA A 461 2.98 -4.99 24.90
C ALA A 461 3.43 -3.56 24.56
N GLN A 462 3.47 -2.70 25.58
CA GLN A 462 4.07 -1.38 25.54
C GLN A 462 5.22 -1.33 26.55
N LEU A 463 6.42 -0.95 26.09
CA LEU A 463 7.59 -0.71 26.92
C LEU A 463 7.45 0.62 27.69
N PRO A 464 8.18 0.84 28.81
CA PRO A 464 8.06 2.05 29.63
C PRO A 464 8.36 3.36 28.88
N ASP A 465 9.16 3.29 27.81
CA ASP A 465 9.51 4.43 26.94
C ASP A 465 8.48 4.69 25.82
N GLY A 466 7.37 3.94 25.80
CA GLY A 466 6.27 4.11 24.86
C GLY A 466 6.33 3.23 23.61
N ARG A 467 7.49 2.60 23.32
CA ARG A 467 7.65 1.64 22.20
C ARG A 467 6.73 0.44 22.36
N HIS A 468 6.40 -0.24 21.26
CA HIS A 468 5.53 -1.42 21.26
C HIS A 468 6.30 -2.70 20.94
N LEU A 469 5.84 -3.82 21.50
CA LEU A 469 6.27 -5.16 21.09
C LEU A 469 5.06 -5.98 20.64
N VAL A 470 5.10 -6.50 19.42
CA VAL A 470 4.15 -7.47 18.90
C VAL A 470 4.79 -8.85 18.97
N GLY A 471 4.27 -9.71 19.84
CA GLY A 471 4.73 -11.09 19.94
C GLY A 471 3.91 -11.99 19.01
N LEU A 472 4.58 -12.55 18.00
CA LEU A 472 3.98 -13.48 17.04
C LEU A 472 4.24 -14.94 17.48
N PRO A 473 3.25 -15.85 17.34
CA PRO A 473 3.48 -17.28 17.52
C PRO A 473 4.54 -17.81 16.54
N GLY A 474 5.35 -18.80 16.94
CA GLY A 474 6.40 -19.38 16.08
C GLY A 474 5.86 -20.19 14.88
N ASN A 475 4.62 -20.65 14.95
CA ASN A 475 3.95 -21.38 13.86
C ASN A 475 3.62 -20.43 12.68
N PRO A 476 4.08 -20.68 11.44
CA PRO A 476 4.05 -19.65 10.40
C PRO A 476 2.69 -19.01 10.04
N LEU A 477 1.60 -19.77 9.92
CA LEU A 477 0.28 -19.19 9.65
C LEU A 477 -0.28 -18.48 10.88
N ALA A 478 0.05 -18.98 12.08
CA ALA A 478 -0.28 -18.32 13.34
C ALA A 478 0.46 -16.97 13.49
N ALA A 479 1.69 -16.85 12.98
CA ALA A 479 2.42 -15.59 12.89
C ALA A 479 1.76 -14.61 11.93
N VAL A 480 1.32 -15.06 10.73
CA VAL A 480 0.54 -14.22 9.80
C VAL A 480 -0.77 -13.76 10.45
N SER A 481 -1.46 -14.65 11.17
CA SER A 481 -2.65 -14.28 11.94
C SER A 481 -2.36 -13.21 13.00
N GLY A 482 -1.23 -13.30 13.72
CA GLY A 482 -0.79 -12.27 14.66
C GLY A 482 -0.41 -10.95 13.99
N LEU A 483 0.25 -11.01 12.84
CA LEU A 483 0.62 -9.85 12.04
C LEU A 483 -0.63 -9.10 11.55
N LEU A 484 -1.61 -9.82 10.99
CA LEU A 484 -2.88 -9.21 10.59
C LEU A 484 -3.71 -8.75 11.81
N THR A 485 -3.67 -9.44 12.94
CA THR A 485 -4.53 -9.10 14.11
C THR A 485 -3.98 -7.96 14.95
N LEU A 486 -2.66 -7.83 15.10
CA LEU A 486 -2.02 -6.87 16.00
C LEU A 486 -1.05 -5.92 15.28
N ALA A 487 -0.19 -6.41 14.40
CA ALA A 487 0.82 -5.55 13.76
C ALA A 487 0.23 -4.61 12.71
N GLU A 488 -0.69 -5.08 11.84
CA GLU A 488 -1.37 -4.24 10.86
C GLU A 488 -2.10 -3.04 11.48
N PRO A 489 -3.05 -3.21 12.43
CA PRO A 489 -3.78 -2.06 12.97
C PRO A 489 -2.88 -1.09 13.75
N LEU A 490 -1.79 -1.58 14.37
CA LEU A 490 -0.78 -0.77 15.03
C LEU A 490 0.04 0.07 14.01
N LEU A 491 0.63 -0.61 13.02
CA LEU A 491 1.49 0.02 12.00
C LEU A 491 0.70 0.95 11.07
N ARG A 492 -0.57 0.63 10.80
CA ARG A 492 -1.48 1.49 10.04
C ARG A 492 -1.60 2.88 10.70
N VAL A 493 -1.82 2.93 12.02
CA VAL A 493 -1.90 4.19 12.76
C VAL A 493 -0.54 4.89 12.81
N LEU A 494 0.55 4.18 13.10
CA LEU A 494 1.90 4.75 13.14
C LEU A 494 2.36 5.35 11.80
N SER A 495 1.98 4.72 10.68
CA SER A 495 2.27 5.20 9.32
C SER A 495 1.26 6.23 8.79
N GLY A 496 0.29 6.66 9.61
CA GLY A 496 -0.73 7.64 9.25
C GLY A 496 -1.77 7.16 8.24
N ARG A 497 -1.78 5.86 7.91
CA ARG A 497 -2.71 5.26 6.94
C ARG A 497 -4.14 5.26 7.51
N ILE A 498 -5.07 5.85 6.77
CA ILE A 498 -6.50 5.75 7.09
C ILE A 498 -6.94 4.28 6.92
N ALA A 499 -7.81 3.80 7.82
CA ALA A 499 -8.43 2.49 7.64
C ALA A 499 -9.31 2.49 6.39
N ALA A 500 -8.95 1.65 5.42
CA ALA A 500 -9.94 1.16 4.46
C ALA A 500 -11.09 0.51 5.25
N ARG A 501 -12.33 0.64 4.74
CA ARG A 501 -13.42 -0.17 5.28
C ARG A 501 -13.07 -1.63 5.00
N PRO A 502 -13.05 -2.51 6.02
CA PRO A 502 -12.77 -3.91 5.79
C PRO A 502 -13.76 -4.48 4.76
N GLY A 503 -13.25 -5.21 3.78
CA GLY A 503 -14.08 -5.85 2.76
C GLY A 503 -15.06 -6.86 3.36
N ALA A 504 -16.10 -7.16 2.60
CA ALA A 504 -16.99 -8.28 2.85
C ALA A 504 -17.18 -9.04 1.54
N VAL A 505 -17.23 -10.36 1.61
CA VAL A 505 -17.34 -11.22 0.42
C VAL A 505 -18.21 -12.43 0.72
N ALA A 506 -19.06 -12.82 -0.23
CA ALA A 506 -19.83 -14.04 -0.13
C ALA A 506 -18.92 -15.27 -0.16
N LEU A 507 -19.11 -16.21 0.76
CA LEU A 507 -18.48 -17.53 0.70
C LEU A 507 -19.07 -18.37 -0.44
N ARG A 508 -18.24 -18.99 -1.28
CA ARG A 508 -18.70 -19.95 -2.31
C ARG A 508 -19.16 -21.29 -1.71
N GLU A 509 -18.59 -21.67 -0.57
CA GLU A 509 -18.88 -22.94 0.12
C GLU A 509 -18.85 -22.77 1.64
N GLU A 510 -19.46 -23.72 2.37
CA GLU A 510 -19.51 -23.67 3.84
C GLU A 510 -18.12 -23.83 4.46
N VAL A 511 -17.80 -22.97 5.43
CA VAL A 511 -16.57 -23.05 6.23
C VAL A 511 -16.90 -23.47 7.67
N PRO A 512 -16.46 -24.65 8.12
CA PRO A 512 -16.65 -25.09 9.50
C PRO A 512 -16.04 -24.13 10.52
N GLY A 513 -16.79 -23.75 11.54
CA GLY A 513 -16.31 -22.86 12.60
C GLY A 513 -15.47 -23.55 13.69
N HIS A 514 -14.93 -22.73 14.58
CA HIS A 514 -14.58 -23.19 15.93
C HIS A 514 -15.76 -22.89 16.88
N PRO A 515 -16.02 -23.65 17.95
CA PRO A 515 -17.14 -23.39 18.86
C PRO A 515 -17.07 -22.06 19.62
N ARG A 516 -15.88 -21.45 19.73
CA ARG A 516 -15.64 -20.23 20.52
C ARG A 516 -14.74 -19.17 19.86
N ASP A 517 -13.89 -19.57 18.92
CA ASP A 517 -12.78 -18.73 18.47
C ASP A 517 -13.08 -18.26 17.05
N THR A 518 -12.66 -17.04 16.73
CA THR A 518 -12.68 -16.57 15.34
C THR A 518 -11.67 -17.40 14.53
N ARG A 519 -12.03 -17.84 13.31
CA ARG A 519 -11.06 -18.49 12.41
C ARG A 519 -10.60 -17.50 11.35
N LEU A 520 -9.29 -17.43 11.13
CA LEU A 520 -8.70 -16.74 9.99
C LEU A 520 -8.35 -17.79 8.92
N VAL A 521 -9.01 -17.71 7.77
CA VAL A 521 -8.96 -18.72 6.72
C VAL A 521 -8.47 -18.09 5.41
N PRO A 522 -7.31 -18.50 4.86
CA PRO A 522 -6.85 -18.00 3.56
C PRO A 522 -7.84 -18.42 2.47
N ALA A 523 -8.18 -17.51 1.56
CA ALA A 523 -9.10 -17.77 0.44
C ALA A 523 -8.62 -17.10 -0.85
N VAL A 524 -9.07 -17.62 -1.99
CA VAL A 524 -8.95 -16.95 -3.30
C VAL A 524 -10.29 -16.36 -3.71
N LEU A 525 -10.25 -15.24 -4.42
CA LEU A 525 -11.43 -14.61 -5.00
C LEU A 525 -11.71 -15.21 -6.38
N ARG A 526 -12.92 -15.74 -6.57
CA ARG A 526 -13.39 -16.34 -7.83
C ARG A 526 -14.78 -15.80 -8.14
N GLU A 527 -14.91 -15.08 -9.25
CA GLU A 527 -16.20 -14.58 -9.73
C GLU A 527 -16.92 -13.66 -8.72
N GLY A 528 -16.16 -13.02 -7.81
CA GLY A 528 -16.68 -12.18 -6.72
C GLY A 528 -16.94 -12.91 -5.40
N GLU A 529 -16.70 -14.22 -5.34
CA GLU A 529 -16.88 -15.05 -4.13
C GLU A 529 -15.54 -15.49 -3.54
N ALA A 530 -15.46 -15.68 -2.22
CA ALA A 530 -14.33 -16.30 -1.57
C ALA A 530 -14.41 -17.82 -1.62
N VAL A 531 -13.35 -18.44 -2.12
CA VAL A 531 -13.12 -19.89 -2.10
C VAL A 531 -12.04 -20.20 -1.06
N PRO A 532 -12.39 -20.82 0.09
CA PRO A 532 -11.45 -21.19 1.14
C PRO A 532 -10.35 -22.11 0.61
N LEU A 533 -9.11 -21.86 1.00
CA LEU A 533 -7.98 -22.71 0.64
C LEU A 533 -7.74 -23.82 1.67
N HIS A 534 -7.35 -24.98 1.15
CA HIS A 534 -6.75 -26.05 1.95
C HIS A 534 -5.39 -25.63 2.54
N PHE A 535 -4.86 -26.45 3.45
CA PHE A 535 -3.61 -26.18 4.17
C PHE A 535 -3.68 -24.93 5.06
N SER A 536 -4.79 -24.76 5.80
CA SER A 536 -5.02 -23.69 6.78
C SER A 536 -4.62 -24.06 8.23
N GLY A 537 -3.76 -25.07 8.40
CA GLY A 537 -3.20 -25.43 9.71
C GLY A 537 -2.20 -24.39 10.23
N PRO A 538 -1.98 -24.26 11.56
CA PRO A 538 -1.16 -23.19 12.15
C PRO A 538 0.28 -23.15 11.61
N ALA A 539 0.87 -24.30 11.26
CA ALA A 539 2.22 -24.41 10.73
C ALA A 539 2.31 -24.36 9.19
N MET A 540 1.19 -24.17 8.47
CA MET A 540 1.11 -24.38 7.01
C MET A 540 1.14 -23.06 6.24
N LEU A 541 2.12 -22.89 5.35
CA LEU A 541 2.23 -21.70 4.48
C LEU A 541 1.57 -21.87 3.10
N ARG A 542 1.23 -23.09 2.67
CA ARG A 542 0.75 -23.34 1.30
C ARG A 542 -0.58 -22.65 0.99
N GLY A 543 -1.49 -22.55 1.96
CA GLY A 543 -2.76 -21.82 1.79
C GLY A 543 -2.52 -20.32 1.59
N ILE A 544 -1.87 -19.67 2.55
CA ILE A 544 -1.62 -18.22 2.48
C ILE A 544 -0.76 -17.80 1.29
N ALA A 545 0.19 -18.62 0.84
CA ALA A 545 1.04 -18.32 -0.31
C ALA A 545 0.30 -18.28 -1.67
N GLY A 546 -0.94 -18.78 -1.72
CA GLY A 546 -1.79 -18.73 -2.91
C GLY A 546 -3.13 -18.02 -2.68
N ALA A 547 -3.28 -17.30 -1.57
CA ALA A 547 -4.50 -16.61 -1.19
C ALA A 547 -4.54 -15.16 -1.73
N ASP A 548 -5.74 -14.65 -1.97
CA ASP A 548 -5.99 -13.25 -2.27
C ASP A 548 -6.42 -12.49 -1.01
N VAL A 549 -7.19 -13.14 -0.12
CA VAL A 549 -7.70 -12.56 1.13
C VAL A 549 -7.57 -13.52 2.30
N MET A 550 -7.62 -12.99 3.53
CA MET A 550 -7.88 -13.79 4.74
C MET A 550 -9.33 -13.56 5.18
N VAL A 551 -10.18 -14.58 5.06
CA VAL A 551 -11.58 -14.51 5.52
C VAL A 551 -11.62 -14.65 7.04
N VAL A 552 -12.41 -13.78 7.68
CA VAL A 552 -12.67 -13.79 9.11
C VAL A 552 -13.98 -14.54 9.36
N VAL A 553 -13.86 -15.81 9.72
CA VAL A 553 -15.00 -16.70 9.97
C VAL A 553 -15.36 -16.64 11.46
N PRO A 554 -16.60 -16.29 11.83
CA PRO A 554 -17.00 -16.18 13.22
C PRO A 554 -17.07 -17.56 13.91
N PRO A 555 -17.16 -17.60 15.25
CA PRO A 555 -17.49 -18.83 15.97
C PRO A 555 -18.77 -19.45 15.43
N GLY A 556 -18.78 -20.78 15.24
CA GLY A 556 -19.86 -21.52 14.59
C GLY A 556 -19.70 -21.74 13.08
N GLY A 557 -18.97 -20.88 12.36
CA GLY A 557 -18.64 -21.06 10.94
C GLY A 557 -19.25 -20.00 10.03
N GLY A 558 -19.28 -20.28 8.73
CA GLY A 558 -19.97 -19.45 7.73
C GLY A 558 -20.55 -20.31 6.62
N ARG A 559 -21.71 -19.93 6.09
CA ARG A 559 -22.46 -20.68 5.08
C ARG A 559 -22.14 -20.21 3.67
N ALA A 560 -22.38 -21.08 2.68
CA ALA A 560 -22.35 -20.64 1.27
C ALA A 560 -23.36 -19.50 1.04
N GLY A 561 -22.94 -18.45 0.34
CA GLY A 561 -23.69 -17.20 0.12
C GLY A 561 -23.68 -16.22 1.29
N GLU A 562 -23.06 -16.55 2.43
CA GLU A 562 -22.93 -15.63 3.56
C GLU A 562 -21.78 -14.64 3.32
N GLU A 563 -22.06 -13.35 3.41
CA GLU A 563 -21.03 -12.30 3.33
C GLU A 563 -20.23 -12.25 4.63
N LEU A 564 -18.94 -12.59 4.54
CA LEU A 564 -18.01 -12.52 5.65
C LEU A 564 -16.95 -11.46 5.45
N LEU A 565 -16.53 -10.89 6.58
CA LEU A 565 -15.44 -9.94 6.70
C LEU A 565 -14.13 -10.49 6.12
N THR A 566 -13.44 -9.71 5.29
CA THR A 566 -12.09 -10.02 4.80
C THR A 566 -11.04 -9.12 5.44
N LEU A 567 -9.81 -9.62 5.47
CA LEU A 567 -8.59 -8.84 5.65
C LEU A 567 -7.80 -8.93 4.36
N ASP A 568 -7.41 -7.78 3.84
CA ASP A 568 -6.62 -7.69 2.62
C ASP A 568 -5.20 -8.20 2.86
N LEU A 569 -4.60 -8.79 1.83
CA LEU A 569 -3.22 -9.22 1.84
C LEU A 569 -2.37 -8.17 1.11
N PRO A 570 -1.07 -8.03 1.41
CA PRO A 570 -0.24 -6.98 0.82
C PRO A 570 -0.09 -7.02 -0.71
N TRP A 571 -0.57 -8.09 -1.36
CA TRP A 571 -0.52 -8.32 -2.80
C TRP A 571 -1.90 -8.40 -3.46
N SER A 572 -3.02 -8.35 -2.73
CA SER A 572 -4.37 -8.25 -3.35
C SER A 572 -4.73 -6.83 -3.79
N ALA A 573 -4.01 -5.81 -3.32
CA ALA A 573 -4.14 -4.41 -3.73
C ALA A 573 -3.82 -4.12 -5.23
N PHE A 574 -3.56 -5.16 -6.04
CA PHE A 574 -3.50 -5.08 -7.50
C PHE A 574 -4.85 -5.42 -8.20
N GLY A 575 -5.89 -5.81 -7.44
CA GLY A 575 -7.20 -6.21 -7.98
C GLY A 575 -8.22 -5.08 -8.07
N ASP A 576 -8.51 -4.42 -6.95
CA ASP A 576 -9.69 -3.56 -6.81
C ASP A 576 -9.35 -2.07 -6.94
N GLY A 577 -9.44 -1.57 -8.16
CA GLY A 577 -9.49 -0.14 -8.42
C GLY A 577 -10.85 0.45 -8.06
N GLU A 578 -10.96 1.09 -6.89
CA GLU A 578 -12.02 2.08 -6.66
C GLU A 578 -11.81 3.24 -7.66
N CYS A 579 -12.52 3.18 -8.78
CA CYS A 579 -12.62 4.29 -9.71
C CYS A 579 -13.35 5.46 -9.04
N PHE A 580 -12.59 6.43 -8.54
CA PHE A 580 -13.13 7.75 -8.24
C PHE A 580 -13.57 8.41 -9.55
N THR A 581 -14.88 8.68 -9.66
CA THR A 581 -15.53 9.44 -10.73
C THR A 581 -15.70 10.90 -10.34
#